data_AF-A0A0F9NKA7-F1
#
_entry.id   AF-A0A0F9NKA7-F1
#
_cell.length_a   1.000
_cell.length_b   1.000
_cell.length_c   1.000
_cell.angle_alpha   90.00
_cell.angle_beta   90.00
_cell.angle_gamma   90.00
#
_symmetry.space_group_name_H-M   'P 1'
#
loop_
_entity.id
_entity.type
_entity.pdbx_description
1 polymer ?
#
loop_
_entity_poly.entity_id
_entity_poly.type
_entity_poly.pdbx_seq_one_letter_code
_entity_poly.pdbx_strand_id
1 'polypeptide(L)'
;MKFIISLLALLLFYQPVFGTQTVTTETLAKGLGVPWGMAVMPDNTLLITQREGQLSQLNLKTGSLTSITGLPAIKVSGQGGLFDVALSPDYANSQWIYFTYSKDVSGQAATTLARAKLVDKHLVDWQDILVTKSTTDTNYHFGGRIAFDNNKHIFVSVGERGFRPNAQDLSTHAGAILRLNLDGSVPTDNPFVGNKNALPEIW
;
A
#
# COMPACT_ATOMS: atom_id res chain seq x y z
N MET A 1 -15.52 -82.12 -10.47
CA MET A 1 -15.21 -81.15 -9.41
C MET A 1 -14.14 -80.18 -9.93
N LYS A 2 -14.52 -78.95 -10.30
CA LYS A 2 -13.63 -77.79 -10.50
C LYS A 2 -14.53 -76.54 -10.48
N PHE A 3 -14.51 -75.83 -9.36
CA PHE A 3 -15.29 -74.61 -9.14
C PHE A 3 -14.61 -73.42 -9.83
N ILE A 4 -15.41 -72.62 -10.53
CA ILE A 4 -15.03 -71.33 -11.10
C ILE A 4 -15.16 -70.29 -9.98
N ILE A 5 -14.08 -69.58 -9.67
CA ILE A 5 -14.12 -68.33 -8.89
C ILE A 5 -13.60 -67.24 -9.80
N SER A 6 -14.51 -66.51 -10.45
CA SER A 6 -14.18 -65.27 -11.15
C SER A 6 -14.27 -64.14 -10.14
N LEU A 7 -13.10 -63.64 -9.73
CA LEU A 7 -12.95 -62.46 -8.89
C LEU A 7 -13.24 -61.21 -9.73
N LEU A 8 -14.40 -60.60 -9.55
CA LEU A 8 -14.74 -59.32 -10.19
C LEU A 8 -14.06 -58.19 -9.40
N ALA A 9 -12.93 -57.69 -9.90
CA ALA A 9 -12.26 -56.53 -9.32
C ALA A 9 -13.03 -55.26 -9.70
N LEU A 10 -13.73 -54.67 -8.73
CA LEU A 10 -14.39 -53.37 -8.88
C LEU A 10 -13.33 -52.26 -8.76
N LEU A 11 -12.82 -51.79 -9.90
CA LEU A 11 -11.94 -50.63 -9.98
C LEU A 11 -12.78 -49.35 -9.75
N LEU A 12 -12.74 -48.83 -8.53
CA LEU A 12 -13.23 -47.48 -8.23
C LEU A 12 -12.26 -46.45 -8.84
N PHE A 13 -12.65 -45.86 -9.96
CA PHE A 13 -11.93 -44.72 -10.53
C PHE A 13 -12.20 -43.47 -9.68
N TYR A 14 -11.20 -43.04 -8.91
CA TYR A 14 -11.20 -41.73 -8.27
C TYR A 14 -11.06 -40.68 -9.37
N GLN A 15 -12.16 -40.03 -9.75
CA GLN A 15 -12.12 -38.88 -10.65
C GLN A 15 -11.83 -37.63 -9.81
N PRO A 16 -10.64 -37.02 -9.89
CA PRO A 16 -10.42 -35.73 -9.25
C PRO A 16 -11.36 -34.71 -9.92
N VAL A 17 -12.33 -34.21 -9.16
CA VAL A 17 -13.15 -33.06 -9.57
C VAL A 17 -12.26 -31.83 -9.44
N PHE A 18 -11.57 -31.48 -10.52
CA PHE A 18 -10.97 -30.16 -10.64
C PHE A 18 -12.08 -29.17 -10.94
N GLY A 19 -12.53 -28.43 -9.93
CA GLY A 19 -13.44 -27.31 -10.12
C GLY A 19 -12.71 -26.22 -10.90
N THR A 20 -12.96 -26.10 -12.20
CA THR A 20 -12.57 -24.93 -12.98
C THR A 20 -13.48 -23.79 -12.58
N GLN A 21 -13.12 -23.06 -11.52
CA GLN A 21 -13.84 -21.85 -11.14
C GLN A 21 -13.58 -20.81 -12.24
N THR A 22 -14.60 -20.55 -13.07
CA THR A 22 -14.53 -19.52 -14.10
C THR A 22 -14.58 -18.17 -13.39
N VAL A 23 -13.49 -17.40 -13.47
CA VAL A 23 -13.46 -16.02 -13.01
C VAL A 23 -14.09 -15.14 -14.09
N THR A 24 -15.17 -14.45 -13.75
CA THR A 24 -15.74 -13.39 -14.59
C THR A 24 -15.09 -12.06 -14.21
N THR A 25 -14.80 -11.24 -15.21
CA THR A 25 -14.25 -9.89 -15.00
C THR A 25 -15.20 -8.85 -15.56
N GLU A 26 -15.32 -7.73 -14.86
CA GLU A 26 -16.10 -6.57 -15.28
C GLU A 26 -15.21 -5.33 -15.24
N THR A 27 -15.29 -4.50 -16.28
CA THR A 27 -14.57 -3.22 -16.30
C THR A 27 -15.36 -2.16 -15.54
N LEU A 28 -14.89 -1.77 -14.36
CA LEU A 28 -15.54 -0.76 -13.52
C LEU A 28 -15.21 0.68 -13.92
N ALA A 29 -14.02 0.93 -14.46
CA ALA A 29 -13.57 2.26 -14.89
C ALA A 29 -12.54 2.18 -16.02
N LYS A 30 -12.45 3.25 -16.81
CA LYS A 30 -11.45 3.49 -17.86
C LYS A 30 -10.90 4.90 -17.73
N GLY A 31 -9.79 5.19 -18.41
CA GLY A 31 -9.20 6.55 -18.45
C GLY A 31 -8.38 6.95 -17.22
N LEU A 32 -8.04 5.99 -16.36
CA LEU A 32 -7.03 6.17 -15.32
C LEU A 32 -5.62 6.15 -15.94
N GLY A 33 -4.66 6.83 -15.32
CA GLY A 33 -3.23 6.77 -15.68
C GLY A 33 -2.61 5.42 -15.34
N VAL A 34 -1.65 5.39 -14.41
CA VAL A 34 -1.11 4.15 -13.83
C VAL A 34 -1.65 3.99 -12.40
N PRO A 35 -2.76 3.27 -12.18
CA PRO A 35 -3.28 3.00 -10.84
C PRO A 35 -2.23 2.32 -9.97
N TRP A 36 -2.15 2.71 -8.69
CA TRP A 36 -1.19 2.15 -7.73
C TRP A 36 -1.87 1.58 -6.49
N GLY A 37 -2.62 2.41 -5.77
CA GLY A 37 -3.31 2.07 -4.52
C GLY A 37 -4.81 2.31 -4.64
N MET A 38 -5.58 1.54 -3.86
CA MET A 38 -7.03 1.61 -3.86
C MET A 38 -7.60 1.43 -2.46
N ALA A 39 -8.58 2.27 -2.08
CA ALA A 39 -9.27 2.17 -0.80
C ALA A 39 -10.79 2.34 -0.97
N VAL A 40 -11.56 1.35 -0.52
CA VAL A 40 -13.03 1.42 -0.53
C VAL A 40 -13.51 2.28 0.64
N MET A 41 -14.30 3.29 0.34
CA MET A 41 -14.89 4.22 1.28
C MET A 41 -16.24 3.70 1.81
N PRO A 42 -16.67 4.14 3.02
CA PRO A 42 -17.97 3.72 3.58
C PRO A 42 -19.20 4.08 2.73
N ASP A 43 -19.08 5.09 1.86
CA ASP A 43 -20.15 5.54 0.96
C ASP A 43 -20.21 4.75 -0.36
N ASN A 44 -19.47 3.64 -0.45
CA ASN A 44 -19.36 2.78 -1.63
C ASN A 44 -18.69 3.49 -2.83
N THR A 45 -17.78 4.43 -2.54
CA THR A 45 -16.81 4.94 -3.51
C THR A 45 -15.45 4.27 -3.34
N LEU A 46 -14.63 4.30 -4.38
CA LEU A 46 -13.28 3.76 -4.39
C LEU A 46 -12.30 4.91 -4.66
N LEU A 47 -11.41 5.18 -3.72
CA LEU A 47 -10.25 6.04 -3.97
C LEU A 47 -9.22 5.26 -4.76
N ILE A 48 -8.63 5.89 -5.77
CA ILE A 48 -7.64 5.30 -6.67
C ILE A 48 -6.50 6.30 -6.84
N THR A 49 -5.35 5.99 -6.25
CA THR A 49 -4.12 6.73 -6.49
C THR A 49 -3.51 6.30 -7.81
N GLN A 50 -2.90 7.24 -8.51
CA GLN A 50 -2.23 7.03 -9.77
C GLN A 50 -0.81 7.55 -9.66
N ARG A 51 0.17 6.75 -10.10
CA ARG A 51 1.60 7.03 -9.97
C ARG A 51 1.95 8.44 -10.47
N GLU A 52 1.29 8.94 -11.51
CA GLU A 52 1.47 10.27 -12.08
C GLU A 52 1.13 11.44 -11.14
N GLY A 53 0.72 11.16 -9.89
CA GLY A 53 0.43 12.20 -8.90
C GLY A 53 -1.04 12.63 -8.89
N GLN A 54 -1.95 11.72 -9.24
CA GLN A 54 -3.38 11.99 -9.30
C GLN A 54 -4.16 11.07 -8.35
N LEU A 55 -5.22 11.59 -7.75
CA LEU A 55 -6.17 10.84 -6.95
C LEU A 55 -7.54 10.92 -7.61
N SER A 56 -8.15 9.77 -7.86
CA SER A 56 -9.51 9.69 -8.39
C SER A 56 -10.44 9.01 -7.40
N GLN A 57 -11.72 9.36 -7.45
CA GLN A 57 -12.80 8.70 -6.75
C GLN A 57 -13.77 8.11 -7.78
N LEU A 58 -13.96 6.80 -7.71
CA LEU A 58 -14.93 6.06 -8.52
C LEU A 58 -16.16 5.74 -7.67
N ASN A 59 -17.35 6.14 -8.11
CA ASN A 59 -18.59 5.68 -7.50
C ASN A 59 -18.92 4.26 -8.03
N LEU A 60 -18.90 3.26 -7.15
CA LEU A 60 -19.08 1.86 -7.55
C LEU A 60 -20.52 1.51 -7.96
N LYS A 61 -21.50 2.40 -7.69
CA LYS A 61 -22.89 2.20 -8.12
C LYS A 61 -23.16 2.80 -9.49
N THR A 62 -22.61 3.98 -9.76
CA THR A 62 -22.90 4.74 -11.01
C THR A 62 -21.80 4.62 -12.05
N GLY A 63 -20.62 4.11 -11.69
CA GLY A 63 -19.43 4.12 -12.55
C GLY A 63 -18.82 5.51 -12.76
N SER A 64 -19.31 6.54 -12.05
CA SER A 64 -18.80 7.91 -12.19
C SER A 64 -17.40 8.04 -11.61
N LEU A 65 -16.44 8.42 -12.46
CA LEU A 65 -15.06 8.69 -12.07
C LEU A 65 -14.83 10.21 -11.97
N THR A 66 -14.31 10.66 -10.83
CA THR A 66 -14.03 12.09 -10.59
C THR A 66 -12.64 12.28 -10.02
N SER A 67 -12.01 13.41 -10.33
CA SER A 67 -10.69 13.77 -9.77
C SER A 67 -10.84 14.39 -8.38
N ILE A 68 -9.90 14.07 -7.49
CA ILE A 68 -9.78 14.64 -6.16
C ILE A 68 -8.61 15.61 -6.15
N THR A 69 -8.83 16.81 -5.62
CA THR A 69 -7.82 17.88 -5.56
C THR A 69 -7.20 17.98 -4.16
N GLY A 70 -6.18 18.82 -3.97
CA GLY A 70 -5.55 19.06 -2.66
C GLY A 70 -4.32 18.20 -2.33
N LEU A 71 -3.86 17.37 -3.27
CA LEU A 71 -2.55 16.69 -3.15
C LEU A 71 -1.40 17.72 -3.11
N PRO A 72 -0.29 17.43 -2.40
CA PRO A 72 0.90 18.27 -2.44
C PRO A 72 1.63 18.12 -3.78
N ALA A 73 2.76 18.83 -3.94
CA ALA A 73 3.68 18.52 -5.02
C ALA A 73 4.25 17.10 -4.87
N ILE A 74 4.15 16.30 -5.92
CA ILE A 74 4.62 14.90 -5.97
C ILE A 74 5.75 14.81 -6.99
N LYS A 75 6.88 14.25 -6.56
CA LYS A 75 8.04 14.04 -7.44
C LYS A 75 7.84 12.77 -8.26
N VAL A 76 7.35 12.94 -9.48
CA VAL A 76 7.12 11.86 -10.44
C VAL A 76 8.38 11.64 -11.27
N SER A 77 9.01 10.47 -11.13
CA SER A 77 10.15 10.05 -11.96
C SER A 77 10.41 8.56 -11.82
N GLY A 78 10.59 7.84 -12.94
CA GLY A 78 10.78 6.38 -12.93
C GLY A 78 9.63 5.66 -12.20
N GLN A 79 9.93 4.95 -11.13
CA GLN A 79 8.92 4.30 -10.27
C GLN A 79 8.27 5.26 -9.25
N GLY A 80 8.80 6.47 -9.09
CA GLY A 80 8.35 7.45 -8.10
C GLY A 80 7.07 8.16 -8.51
N GLY A 81 6.19 8.41 -7.53
CA GLY A 81 4.87 8.96 -7.77
C GLY A 81 3.99 9.04 -6.52
N LEU A 82 2.67 9.08 -6.71
CA LEU A 82 1.71 8.78 -5.65
C LEU A 82 1.56 7.27 -5.53
N PHE A 83 1.69 6.73 -4.33
CA PHE A 83 1.72 5.30 -4.07
C PHE A 83 0.42 4.86 -3.43
N ASP A 84 0.43 4.46 -2.16
CA ASP A 84 -0.70 3.81 -1.53
C ASP A 84 -1.71 4.83 -1.00
N VAL A 85 -2.94 4.34 -0.81
CA VAL A 85 -4.00 5.04 -0.09
C VAL A 85 -4.68 4.03 0.83
N ALA A 86 -4.85 4.40 2.09
CA ALA A 86 -5.52 3.54 3.06
C ALA A 86 -6.35 4.37 4.04
N LEU A 87 -7.51 3.88 4.42
CA LEU A 87 -8.33 4.52 5.45
C LEU A 87 -7.77 4.18 6.83
N SER A 88 -7.81 5.15 7.75
CA SER A 88 -7.51 4.87 9.14
C SER A 88 -8.36 3.70 9.67
N PRO A 89 -7.82 2.84 10.55
CA PRO A 89 -8.62 1.82 11.24
C PRO A 89 -9.83 2.41 12.01
N ASP A 90 -9.78 3.70 12.35
CA ASP A 90 -10.86 4.44 13.01
C ASP A 90 -11.51 5.52 12.13
N TYR A 91 -11.48 5.33 10.80
CA TYR A 91 -11.95 6.33 9.82
C TYR A 91 -13.33 6.92 10.13
N ALA A 92 -14.26 6.12 10.65
CA ALA A 92 -15.60 6.58 11.03
C ALA A 92 -15.59 7.73 12.05
N ASN A 93 -14.55 7.83 12.88
CA ASN A 93 -14.39 8.88 13.88
C ASN A 93 -13.36 9.94 13.45
N SER A 94 -12.22 9.52 12.91
CA SER A 94 -11.09 10.41 12.64
C SER A 94 -11.11 11.04 11.26
N GLN A 95 -11.74 10.37 10.30
CA GLN A 95 -11.76 10.70 8.87
C GLN A 95 -10.37 10.81 8.22
N TRP A 96 -9.32 10.28 8.88
CA TRP A 96 -7.97 10.29 8.33
C TRP A 96 -7.81 9.25 7.22
N ILE A 97 -7.28 9.71 6.09
CA ILE A 97 -6.84 8.89 4.96
C ILE A 97 -5.33 9.01 4.90
N TYR A 98 -4.65 7.88 4.89
CA TYR A 98 -3.20 7.80 4.79
C TYR A 98 -2.77 7.63 3.35
N PHE A 99 -1.65 8.25 3.01
CA PHE A 99 -1.05 8.21 1.70
C PHE A 99 0.44 7.94 1.84
N THR A 100 1.01 7.24 0.86
CA THR A 100 2.45 7.26 0.63
C THR A 100 2.73 7.88 -0.71
N TYR A 101 3.80 8.65 -0.80
CA TYR A 101 4.17 9.31 -2.05
C TYR A 101 5.67 9.61 -2.11
N SER A 102 6.15 9.91 -3.32
CA SER A 102 7.50 10.40 -3.58
C SER A 102 7.56 11.90 -3.35
N LYS A 103 8.15 12.33 -2.24
CA LYS A 103 8.36 13.74 -1.90
C LYS A 103 9.71 14.21 -2.44
N ASP A 104 9.75 15.44 -2.96
CA ASP A 104 11.03 16.10 -3.27
C ASP A 104 11.72 16.56 -1.99
N VAL A 105 12.97 16.12 -1.80
CA VAL A 105 13.86 16.52 -0.73
C VAL A 105 15.16 16.95 -1.38
N SER A 106 15.33 18.28 -1.52
CA SER A 106 16.53 18.89 -2.12
C SER A 106 16.86 18.32 -3.52
N GLY A 107 15.84 18.10 -4.35
CA GLY A 107 15.98 17.56 -5.70
C GLY A 107 16.03 16.02 -5.77
N GLN A 108 16.15 15.33 -4.64
CA GLN A 108 16.06 13.87 -4.55
C GLN A 108 14.67 13.43 -4.10
N ALA A 109 14.40 12.12 -4.16
CA ALA A 109 13.09 11.55 -3.87
C ALA A 109 13.11 10.73 -2.57
N ALA A 110 12.19 11.02 -1.65
CA ALA A 110 11.97 10.25 -0.42
C ALA A 110 10.55 9.67 -0.39
N THR A 111 10.41 8.39 -0.06
CA THR A 111 9.10 7.81 0.26
C THR A 111 8.58 8.51 1.52
N THR A 112 7.39 9.09 1.47
CA THR A 112 6.83 9.87 2.58
C THR A 112 5.47 9.31 2.94
N LEU A 113 5.26 9.04 4.23
CA LEU A 113 3.95 8.74 4.78
C LEU A 113 3.27 10.05 5.18
N ALA A 114 2.05 10.24 4.72
CA ALA A 114 1.23 11.40 5.01
C ALA A 114 -0.20 10.99 5.34
N ARG A 115 -0.98 11.94 5.87
CA ARG A 115 -2.43 11.80 6.04
C ARG A 115 -3.16 13.08 5.68
N ALA A 116 -4.42 12.96 5.29
CA ALA A 116 -5.32 14.07 5.01
C ALA A 116 -6.77 13.67 5.28
N LYS A 117 -7.68 14.63 5.26
CA LYS A 117 -9.14 14.38 5.26
C LYS A 117 -9.72 14.75 3.90
N LEU A 118 -10.81 14.09 3.51
CA LEU A 118 -11.51 14.38 2.25
C LEU A 118 -12.81 15.13 2.54
N VAL A 119 -12.92 16.35 2.02
CA VAL A 119 -14.13 17.19 2.10
C VAL A 119 -14.48 17.65 0.70
N ASP A 120 -15.69 17.34 0.22
CA ASP A 120 -16.20 17.78 -1.09
C ASP A 120 -15.22 17.59 -2.26
N LYS A 121 -14.62 16.40 -2.37
CA LYS A 121 -13.63 16.04 -3.41
C LYS A 121 -12.33 16.86 -3.36
N HIS A 122 -12.01 17.40 -2.18
CA HIS A 122 -10.77 18.12 -1.90
C HIS A 122 -10.11 17.56 -0.64
N LEU A 123 -8.81 17.30 -0.71
CA LEU A 123 -8.02 16.92 0.45
C LEU A 123 -7.70 18.17 1.28
N VAL A 124 -7.98 18.10 2.57
CA VAL A 124 -7.67 19.13 3.58
C VAL A 124 -6.81 18.53 4.70
N ASP A 125 -6.19 19.40 5.50
CA ASP A 125 -5.35 19.00 6.62
C ASP A 125 -4.22 18.02 6.25
N TRP A 126 -3.60 18.21 5.07
CA TRP A 126 -2.48 17.38 4.63
C TRP A 126 -1.31 17.50 5.62
N GLN A 127 -0.84 16.36 6.12
CA GLN A 127 0.25 16.26 7.08
C GLN A 127 1.21 15.17 6.63
N ASP A 128 2.48 15.55 6.40
CA ASP A 128 3.56 14.58 6.30
C ASP A 128 3.89 14.10 7.72
N ILE A 129 3.59 12.84 8.02
CA ILE A 129 3.84 12.27 9.34
C ILE A 129 5.19 11.55 9.43
N LEU A 130 5.74 11.10 8.30
CA LEU A 130 7.12 10.67 8.20
C LEU A 130 7.68 10.93 6.80
N VAL A 131 8.65 11.84 6.70
CA VAL A 131 9.54 11.94 5.53
C VAL A 131 10.73 11.03 5.78
N THR A 132 10.89 9.98 4.96
CA THR A 132 11.93 8.99 5.23
C THR A 132 13.34 9.51 4.91
N LYS A 133 14.34 9.08 5.69
CA LYS A 133 15.76 9.22 5.34
C LYS A 133 16.13 8.14 4.32
N SER A 134 15.60 8.23 3.10
CA SER A 134 15.80 7.23 2.03
C SER A 134 16.18 7.88 0.69
N THR A 135 16.72 9.09 0.69
CA THR A 135 17.05 9.77 -0.55
C THR A 135 18.30 9.17 -1.19
N THR A 136 18.24 8.93 -2.50
CA THR A 136 19.38 8.54 -3.35
C THR A 136 19.28 9.28 -4.68
N ASP A 137 20.24 9.07 -5.58
CA ASP A 137 20.25 9.59 -6.94
C ASP A 137 19.44 8.72 -7.94
N THR A 138 18.74 7.68 -7.47
CA THR A 138 18.00 6.76 -8.34
C THR A 138 16.49 7.03 -8.36
N ASN A 139 15.81 6.44 -9.36
CA ASN A 139 14.37 6.58 -9.56
C ASN A 139 13.60 5.24 -9.44
N TYR A 140 14.12 4.28 -8.67
CA TYR A 140 13.51 2.95 -8.51
C TYR A 140 13.58 2.43 -7.07
N HIS A 141 12.76 1.43 -6.75
CA HIS A 141 12.68 0.75 -5.46
C HIS A 141 12.23 1.66 -4.31
N PHE A 142 11.06 2.29 -4.45
CA PHE A 142 10.49 3.18 -3.43
C PHE A 142 9.79 2.43 -2.28
N GLY A 143 9.23 1.24 -2.54
CA GLY A 143 8.26 0.64 -1.63
C GLY A 143 6.96 1.43 -1.63
N GLY A 144 6.43 1.74 -0.46
CA GLY A 144 5.29 2.64 -0.25
C GLY A 144 4.02 1.93 0.21
N ARG A 145 4.00 0.61 0.44
CA ARG A 145 2.78 -0.07 0.92
C ARG A 145 2.46 0.37 2.34
N ILE A 146 1.19 0.65 2.63
CA ILE A 146 0.65 0.90 3.97
C ILE A 146 -0.11 -0.35 4.42
N ALA A 147 0.07 -0.74 5.67
CA ALA A 147 -0.78 -1.72 6.34
C ALA A 147 -1.02 -1.30 7.79
N PHE A 148 -2.12 -1.76 8.38
CA PHE A 148 -2.42 -1.53 9.79
C PHE A 148 -2.54 -2.87 10.53
N ASP A 149 -2.16 -2.90 11.80
CA ASP A 149 -2.47 -4.01 12.69
C ASP A 149 -3.70 -3.73 13.57
N ASN A 150 -4.09 -4.73 14.36
CA ASN A 150 -5.21 -4.60 15.30
C ASN A 150 -4.90 -3.70 16.50
N ASN A 151 -3.64 -3.31 16.70
CA ASN A 151 -3.18 -2.45 17.79
C ASN A 151 -3.04 -0.99 17.35
N LYS A 152 -3.52 -0.64 16.15
CA LYS A 152 -3.47 0.72 15.57
C LYS A 152 -2.06 1.22 15.27
N HIS A 153 -1.16 0.32 14.88
CA HIS A 153 0.11 0.71 14.26
C HIS A 153 -0.03 0.82 12.75
N ILE A 154 0.80 1.67 12.16
CA ILE A 154 1.02 1.78 10.73
C ILE A 154 2.31 1.05 10.39
N PHE A 155 2.25 0.16 9.42
CA PHE A 155 3.42 -0.42 8.77
C PHE A 155 3.60 0.23 7.40
N VAL A 156 4.83 0.66 7.11
CA VAL A 156 5.20 1.23 5.81
C VAL A 156 6.39 0.51 5.24
N SER A 157 6.30 0.05 3.99
CA SER A 157 7.47 -0.47 3.28
C SER A 157 8.28 0.64 2.64
N VAL A 158 9.60 0.58 2.74
CA VAL A 158 10.53 1.49 2.05
C VAL A 158 11.56 0.64 1.32
N GLY A 159 11.65 0.77 0.00
CA GLY A 159 12.64 0.02 -0.77
C GLY A 159 14.06 0.56 -0.54
N GLU A 160 15.08 -0.18 -0.99
CA GLU A 160 16.49 0.16 -0.76
C GLU A 160 17.03 1.29 -1.66
N ARG A 161 16.19 1.78 -2.58
CA ARG A 161 16.45 2.96 -3.42
C ARG A 161 17.62 2.81 -4.38
N GLY A 162 17.85 1.57 -4.84
CA GLY A 162 18.83 1.23 -5.87
C GLY A 162 20.27 1.12 -5.39
N PHE A 163 20.50 1.29 -4.09
CA PHE A 163 21.76 1.05 -3.41
C PHE A 163 21.62 -0.09 -2.38
N ARG A 164 21.88 -1.32 -2.85
CA ARG A 164 21.68 -2.57 -2.10
C ARG A 164 22.18 -2.57 -0.64
N PRO A 165 23.36 -1.99 -0.30
CA PRO A 165 23.83 -1.96 1.08
C PRO A 165 22.89 -1.22 2.06
N ASN A 166 22.03 -0.32 1.59
CA ASN A 166 21.05 0.36 2.44
C ASN A 166 20.17 -0.61 3.24
N ALA A 167 19.82 -1.76 2.65
CA ALA A 167 18.96 -2.75 3.31
C ALA A 167 19.59 -3.38 4.57
N GLN A 168 20.87 -3.14 4.85
CA GLN A 168 21.56 -3.58 6.07
C GLN A 168 22.03 -2.40 6.93
N ASP A 169 21.81 -1.16 6.48
CA ASP A 169 22.22 0.05 7.18
C ASP A 169 21.05 0.63 7.98
N LEU A 170 21.10 0.48 9.30
CA LEU A 170 20.05 0.96 10.21
C LEU A 170 20.03 2.50 10.36
N SER A 171 21.02 3.22 9.82
CA SER A 171 21.07 4.69 9.88
C SER A 171 20.17 5.38 8.83
N THR A 172 19.59 4.60 7.92
CA THR A 172 18.66 5.01 6.86
C THR A 172 17.35 4.20 6.95
N HIS A 173 16.25 4.76 6.45
CA HIS A 173 14.99 4.02 6.30
C HIS A 173 14.95 3.16 5.02
N ALA A 174 15.93 3.29 4.13
CA ALA A 174 15.92 2.59 2.84
C ALA A 174 16.10 1.07 3.03
N GLY A 175 15.19 0.28 2.47
CA GLY A 175 15.22 -1.17 2.55
C GLY A 175 14.61 -1.75 3.82
N ALA A 176 13.80 -0.98 4.53
CA ALA A 176 13.19 -1.37 5.80
C ALA A 176 11.65 -1.48 5.71
N ILE A 177 11.10 -2.24 6.67
CA ILE A 177 9.72 -2.06 7.12
C ILE A 177 9.77 -1.10 8.31
N LEU A 178 8.88 -0.11 8.31
CA LEU A 178 8.75 0.85 9.40
C LEU A 178 7.47 0.56 10.18
N ARG A 179 7.49 0.76 11.50
CA ARG A 179 6.30 0.68 12.37
C ARG A 179 6.14 1.99 13.15
N LEU A 180 4.97 2.63 13.00
CA LEU A 180 4.61 3.90 13.63
C LEU A 180 3.25 3.81 14.33
N ASN A 181 2.97 4.72 15.26
CA ASN A 181 1.61 5.00 15.73
C ASN A 181 0.82 5.78 14.67
N LEU A 182 -0.51 5.87 14.82
CA LEU A 182 -1.37 6.58 13.85
C LEU A 182 -1.02 8.06 13.66
N ASP A 183 -0.39 8.69 14.64
CA ASP A 183 0.06 10.09 14.58
C ASP A 183 1.49 10.26 14.03
N GLY A 184 2.15 9.16 13.67
CA GLY A 184 3.55 9.16 13.22
C GLY A 184 4.57 9.10 14.35
N SER A 185 4.16 9.04 15.63
CA SER A 185 5.10 8.80 16.72
C SER A 185 5.63 7.36 16.70
N VAL A 186 6.81 7.15 17.28
CA VAL A 186 7.45 5.83 17.34
C VAL A 186 6.88 5.01 18.51
N PRO A 187 6.39 3.77 18.28
CA PRO A 187 6.04 2.85 19.36
C PRO A 187 7.25 2.58 20.26
N THR A 188 7.07 2.70 21.58
CA THR A 188 8.18 2.58 22.55
C THR A 188 8.81 1.20 22.61
N ASP A 189 8.11 0.19 22.07
CA ASP A 189 8.53 -1.21 21.97
C ASP A 189 9.12 -1.56 20.59
N ASN A 190 9.38 -0.58 19.70
CA ASN A 190 10.15 -0.83 18.49
C ASN A 190 11.56 -1.34 18.83
N PRO A 191 12.15 -2.22 18.01
CA PRO A 191 13.40 -2.93 18.34
C PRO A 191 14.63 -2.00 18.50
N PHE A 192 14.56 -0.77 17.99
CA PHE A 192 15.70 0.13 17.90
C PHE A 192 15.57 1.45 18.68
N VAL A 193 14.52 1.65 19.50
CA VAL A 193 14.28 2.93 20.22
C VAL A 193 15.46 3.36 21.11
N GLY A 194 16.24 2.42 21.65
CA GLY A 194 17.42 2.70 22.46
C GLY A 194 18.75 2.71 21.72
N ASN A 195 18.77 2.41 20.42
CA ASN A 195 19.99 2.26 19.64
C ASN A 195 20.35 3.56 18.91
N LYS A 196 21.46 4.20 19.32
CA LYS A 196 21.93 5.47 18.73
C LYS A 196 22.37 5.36 17.27
N ASN A 197 22.63 4.15 16.78
CA ASN A 197 23.08 3.88 15.42
C ASN A 197 21.96 3.36 14.51
N ALA A 198 20.70 3.37 14.98
CA ALA A 198 19.55 2.90 14.23
C ALA A 198 18.42 3.93 14.26
N LEU A 199 17.61 3.98 13.21
CA LEU A 199 16.40 4.79 13.20
C LEU A 199 15.29 4.07 13.96
N PRO A 200 14.64 4.74 14.93
CA PRO A 200 13.73 4.08 15.87
C PRO A 200 12.42 3.62 15.23
N GLU A 201 12.07 4.11 14.04
CA GLU A 201 10.92 3.68 13.23
C GLU A 201 11.09 2.28 12.61
N ILE A 202 12.33 1.77 12.47
CA ILE A 202 12.61 0.48 11.82
C ILE A 202 12.05 -0.69 12.65
N TRP A 203 11.40 -1.64 11.96
CA TRP A 203 10.77 -2.84 12.52
C TRP A 203 11.41 -4.12 12.00
#